data_AF-A0A162YI81-F1
#
_entry.id   AF-A0A162YI81-F1
#
_cell.length_a   1.000
_cell.length_b   1.000
_cell.length_c   1.000
_cell.angle_alpha   90.00
_cell.angle_beta   90.00
_cell.angle_gamma   90.00
#
_symmetry.space_group_name_H-M   'P 1'
#
loop_
_entity.id
_entity.type
_entity.pdbx_description
1 polymer ?
#
loop_
_entity_poly.entity_id
_entity_poly.type
_entity_poly.pdbx_seq_one_letter_code
_entity_poly.pdbx_strand_id
1 'polypeptide(L)'
;NLPREERFKPENVILVGLMPGPKEPKTEEINHYLKPIVDELLQLFTGITIPTFECPASVNIRAALHMVACDIPATRKTSEFTAHNSTCACPRCVRQFTRLPSTNQVDFSGFDYSTWKIRSGLENRLHAEEWKSASTPSERHQLEIENGVQWSQLHRLGYFDLIRGMIIDPMHNLFLG
;
A
#
# COMPACT_ATOMS: atom_id res chain seq x y z
N ASN A 1 -7.82 17.79 11.14
CA ASN A 1 -6.64 17.93 10.26
C ASN A 1 -5.94 19.23 10.54
N LEU A 2 -4.61 19.20 10.68
CA LEU A 2 -3.81 20.39 10.91
C LEU A 2 -3.77 21.31 9.66
N PRO A 3 -3.62 22.63 9.85
CA PRO A 3 -3.33 23.57 8.76
C PRO A 3 -2.06 23.18 7.97
N ARG A 4 -1.94 23.62 6.71
CA ARG A 4 -0.86 23.16 5.80
C ARG A 4 0.53 23.49 6.35
N GLU A 5 0.65 24.66 6.96
CA GLU A 5 1.83 25.22 7.61
C GLU A 5 2.26 24.44 8.87
N GLU A 6 1.36 23.65 9.46
CA GLU A 6 1.60 22.88 10.67
C GLU A 6 1.91 21.39 10.38
N ARG A 7 1.34 20.82 9.31
CA ARG A 7 1.34 19.36 9.04
C ARG A 7 2.72 18.71 9.04
N PHE A 8 3.73 19.41 8.52
CA PHE A 8 5.08 18.88 8.33
C PHE A 8 6.07 19.39 9.37
N LYS A 9 5.60 20.10 10.40
CA LYS A 9 6.48 20.51 11.49
C LYS A 9 6.92 19.29 12.31
N PRO A 10 8.17 19.24 12.79
CA PRO A 10 8.69 18.10 13.54
C PRO A 10 7.81 17.66 14.72
N GLU A 11 7.18 18.60 15.43
CA GLU A 11 6.27 18.33 16.56
C GLU A 11 4.98 17.58 16.17
N ASN A 12 4.61 17.59 14.88
CA ASN A 12 3.41 16.93 14.35
C ASN A 12 3.74 15.66 13.56
N VAL A 13 5.01 15.26 13.52
CA VAL A 13 5.49 14.08 12.77
C VAL A 13 6.12 13.09 13.75
N ILE A 14 5.62 11.86 13.75
CA ILE A 14 6.17 10.77 14.56
C ILE A 14 6.96 9.85 13.62
N LEU A 15 8.26 9.69 13.88
CA LEU A 15 9.09 8.72 13.19
C LEU A 15 8.79 7.32 13.73
N VAL A 16 8.14 6.49 12.92
CA VAL A 16 7.72 5.13 13.31
C VAL A 16 8.70 4.03 12.91
N GLY A 17 9.68 4.33 12.05
CA GLY A 17 10.63 3.33 11.58
C GLY A 17 11.69 3.91 10.64
N LEU A 18 12.82 3.20 10.56
CA LEU A 18 13.94 3.54 9.68
C LEU A 18 14.37 2.27 8.94
N MET A 19 14.40 2.34 7.61
CA MET A 19 14.94 1.28 6.76
C MET A 19 16.40 1.63 6.39
N PRO A 20 17.39 0.82 6.80
CA PRO A 20 18.78 1.11 6.52
C PRO A 20 19.10 0.99 5.03
N GLY A 21 19.89 1.92 4.50
CA GLY A 21 20.52 1.81 3.18
C GLY A 21 21.73 0.87 3.18
N PRO A 22 22.52 0.79 2.09
CA PRO A 22 22.54 1.67 0.92
C PRO A 22 21.65 1.22 -0.23
N LYS A 23 21.13 -0.02 -0.19
CA LYS A 23 20.25 -0.56 -1.22
C LYS A 23 18.80 -0.41 -0.81
N GLU A 24 17.96 -0.20 -1.81
CA GLU A 24 16.51 -0.18 -1.57
C GLU A 24 16.04 -1.58 -1.12
N PRO A 25 15.22 -1.67 -0.06
CA PRO A 25 14.75 -2.95 0.42
C PRO A 25 13.87 -3.64 -0.64
N LYS A 26 13.96 -4.96 -0.66
CA LYS A 26 13.05 -5.80 -1.43
C LYS A 26 11.66 -5.71 -0.82
N THR A 27 10.68 -5.99 -1.66
CA THR A 27 9.27 -6.06 -1.33
C THR A 27 8.99 -6.89 -0.05
N GLU A 28 9.48 -8.14 0.01
CA GLU A 28 9.36 -8.99 1.21
C GLU A 28 10.04 -8.43 2.46
N GLU A 29 11.11 -7.64 2.31
CA GLU A 29 11.84 -7.03 3.43
C GLU A 29 11.05 -5.87 4.03
N ILE A 30 10.35 -5.08 3.20
CA ILE A 30 9.48 -3.99 3.65
C ILE A 30 8.38 -4.51 4.58
N ASN A 31 7.85 -5.71 4.31
CA ASN A 31 6.89 -6.36 5.20
C ASN A 31 7.43 -6.58 6.62
N HIS A 32 8.72 -6.86 6.80
CA HIS A 32 9.32 -6.98 8.13
C HIS A 32 9.32 -5.65 8.88
N TYR A 33 9.55 -4.54 8.17
CA TYR A 33 9.52 -3.19 8.75
C TYR A 33 8.09 -2.68 9.03
N LEU A 34 7.12 -3.08 8.20
CA LEU A 34 5.72 -2.70 8.39
C LEU A 34 5.05 -3.48 9.53
N LYS A 35 5.55 -4.68 9.87
CA LYS A 35 4.91 -5.54 10.87
C LYS A 35 4.73 -4.87 12.24
N PRO A 36 5.75 -4.24 12.87
CA PRO A 36 5.59 -3.61 14.18
C PRO A 36 4.53 -2.50 14.19
N ILE A 37 4.56 -1.60 13.21
CA ILE A 37 3.59 -0.51 13.14
C ILE A 37 2.17 -1.02 12.86
N VAL A 38 2.02 -2.08 12.06
CA VAL A 38 0.70 -2.72 11.86
C VAL A 38 0.21 -3.39 13.14
N ASP A 39 1.08 -4.03 13.92
CA ASP A 39 0.72 -4.61 15.22
C ASP A 39 0.21 -3.52 16.19
N GLU A 40 0.88 -2.38 16.26
CA GLU A 40 0.43 -1.23 17.07
C GLU A 40 -0.87 -0.60 16.54
N LEU A 41 -1.02 -0.43 15.24
CA LEU A 41 -2.24 0.10 14.62
C LEU A 41 -3.47 -0.79 14.87
N LEU A 42 -3.30 -2.12 14.95
CA LEU A 42 -4.38 -3.02 15.32
C LEU A 42 -4.81 -2.85 16.78
N GLN A 43 -3.85 -2.66 17.69
CA GLN A 43 -4.14 -2.35 19.09
C GLN A 43 -4.83 -0.99 19.22
N LEU A 44 -4.29 0.04 18.58
CA LEU A 44 -4.85 1.39 18.58
C LEU A 44 -6.25 1.43 17.94
N PHE A 45 -6.53 0.61 16.94
CA PHE A 45 -7.86 0.55 16.34
C PHE A 45 -8.90 0.01 17.34
N THR A 46 -8.51 -0.95 18.18
CA THR A 46 -9.34 -1.48 19.27
C THR A 46 -9.46 -0.46 20.40
N GLY A 47 -8.35 0.23 20.69
CA GLY A 47 -8.23 1.28 21.69
C GLY A 47 -7.31 0.86 22.84
N ILE A 48 -6.53 1.82 23.30
CA ILE A 48 -5.64 1.66 24.46
C ILE A 48 -6.03 2.68 25.53
N THR A 49 -5.87 2.31 26.79
CA THR A 49 -6.14 3.21 27.91
C THR A 49 -4.82 3.72 28.45
N ILE A 50 -4.60 5.03 28.36
CA ILE A 50 -3.38 5.68 28.87
C ILE A 50 -3.70 6.91 29.72
N PRO A 51 -2.95 7.16 30.81
CA PRO A 51 -3.02 8.43 31.52
C PRO A 51 -2.47 9.55 30.66
N THR A 52 -3.13 10.70 30.69
CA THR A 52 -2.64 11.93 30.06
C THR A 52 -2.43 13.00 31.13
N PHE A 53 -1.70 14.06 30.79
CA PHE A 53 -1.50 15.19 31.69
C PHE A 53 -2.83 15.79 32.18
N GLU A 54 -3.79 15.96 31.26
CA GLU A 54 -5.12 16.50 31.57
C GLU A 54 -6.05 15.48 32.23
N CYS A 55 -5.80 14.17 32.04
CA CYS A 55 -6.61 13.10 32.62
C CYS A 55 -5.73 11.98 33.21
N PRO A 56 -5.29 12.12 34.47
CA PRO A 56 -4.51 11.10 35.18
C PRO A 56 -5.28 9.79 35.41
N ALA A 57 -6.62 9.84 35.41
CA ALA A 57 -7.50 8.68 35.51
C ALA A 57 -7.51 7.80 34.24
N SER A 58 -6.74 8.19 33.22
CA SER A 58 -6.65 7.57 31.90
C SER A 58 -7.82 7.85 30.96
N VAL A 59 -7.48 7.97 29.69
CA VAL A 59 -8.43 8.12 28.57
C VAL A 59 -8.25 6.94 27.62
N ASN A 60 -9.36 6.51 27.01
CA ASN A 60 -9.29 5.55 25.92
C ASN A 60 -8.94 6.30 24.63
N ILE A 61 -7.82 5.92 24.02
CA ILE A 61 -7.32 6.50 22.78
C ILE A 61 -7.43 5.46 21.69
N ARG A 62 -7.95 5.88 20.54
CA ARG A 62 -8.03 5.08 19.32
C ARG A 62 -7.35 5.80 18.18
N ALA A 63 -6.68 5.04 17.32
CA ALA A 63 -6.12 5.55 16.09
C ALA A 63 -6.33 4.56 14.94
N ALA A 64 -6.38 5.09 13.72
CA ALA A 64 -6.53 4.30 12.51
C ALA A 64 -5.66 4.91 11.41
N LEU A 65 -5.04 4.05 10.60
CA LEU A 65 -4.36 4.48 9.39
C LEU A 65 -5.39 5.02 8.38
N HIS A 66 -5.25 6.28 7.99
CA HIS A 66 -6.17 6.92 7.04
C HIS A 66 -5.72 6.78 5.58
N MET A 67 -4.42 6.92 5.33
CA MET A 67 -3.84 6.95 3.99
C MET A 67 -2.35 6.64 4.04
N VAL A 68 -1.80 6.14 2.94
CA VAL A 68 -0.36 6.04 2.70
C VAL A 68 -0.04 6.96 1.52
N ALA A 69 0.89 7.88 1.74
CA ALA A 69 1.35 8.84 0.75
C ALA A 69 2.84 8.65 0.53
N CYS A 70 3.21 8.23 -0.67
CA CYS A 70 4.58 8.06 -1.13
C CYS A 70 4.61 8.10 -2.67
N ASP A 71 5.82 8.09 -3.25
CA ASP A 71 5.97 8.01 -4.70
C ASP A 71 5.44 6.66 -5.25
N ILE A 72 5.36 6.52 -6.59
CA ILE A 72 4.83 5.29 -7.20
C ILE A 72 5.65 4.06 -6.80
N PRO A 73 7.00 4.04 -6.91
CA PRO A 73 7.78 2.88 -6.53
C PRO A 73 7.55 2.43 -5.08
N ALA A 74 7.59 3.36 -4.11
CA ALA A 74 7.35 3.06 -2.71
C ALA A 74 5.91 2.61 -2.48
N THR A 75 4.93 3.20 -3.17
CA THR A 75 3.53 2.77 -3.09
C THR A 75 3.40 1.31 -3.52
N ARG A 76 4.04 0.90 -4.63
CA ARG A 76 3.96 -0.50 -5.10
C ARG A 76 4.52 -1.48 -4.09
N LYS A 77 5.65 -1.15 -3.48
CA LYS A 77 6.28 -2.05 -2.53
C LYS A 77 5.57 -2.10 -1.17
N THR A 78 5.13 -0.96 -0.65
CA THR A 78 4.40 -0.90 0.63
C THR A 78 3.02 -1.56 0.55
N SER A 79 2.35 -1.38 -0.58
CA SER A 79 1.03 -1.95 -0.86
C SER A 79 1.07 -3.33 -1.49
N GLU A 80 2.26 -3.80 -1.87
CA GLU A 80 2.48 -5.09 -2.51
C GLU A 80 1.76 -5.23 -3.86
N PHE A 81 1.62 -4.13 -4.61
CA PHE A 81 1.16 -4.17 -6.00
C PHE A 81 2.31 -4.46 -6.95
N THR A 82 1.99 -5.06 -8.10
CA THR A 82 2.98 -5.25 -9.17
C THR A 82 3.58 -3.91 -9.65
N ALA A 83 4.80 -4.03 -10.18
CA ALA A 83 5.55 -2.89 -10.68
C ALA A 83 4.82 -2.15 -11.82
N HIS A 84 5.23 -0.90 -12.06
CA HIS A 84 4.63 -0.03 -13.07
C HIS A 84 4.74 -0.58 -14.51
N ASN A 85 5.68 -1.50 -14.78
CA ASN A 85 5.87 -2.17 -16.06
C ASN A 85 5.21 -3.56 -16.14
N SER A 86 4.32 -3.89 -15.19
CA SER A 86 3.52 -5.12 -15.19
C SER A 86 2.34 -5.02 -16.16
N THR A 87 1.86 -6.17 -16.66
CA THR A 87 0.59 -6.22 -17.40
C THR A 87 -0.60 -5.86 -16.50
N CYS A 88 -0.47 -5.98 -15.17
CA CYS A 88 -1.47 -5.56 -14.20
C CYS A 88 -1.05 -4.29 -13.43
N ALA A 89 -0.48 -3.29 -14.12
CA ALA A 89 0.14 -2.12 -13.48
C ALA A 89 -0.81 -1.19 -12.72
N CYS A 90 -2.11 -1.15 -13.03
CA CYS A 90 -3.03 -0.21 -12.38
C CYS A 90 -3.48 -0.74 -11.00
N PRO A 91 -3.29 0.02 -9.90
CA PRO A 91 -3.74 -0.41 -8.58
C PRO A 91 -5.25 -0.17 -8.40
N ARG A 92 -5.87 0.66 -9.25
CA ARG A 92 -7.28 1.07 -9.13
C ARG A 92 -8.23 0.23 -9.99
N CYS A 93 -7.75 -0.42 -11.04
CA CYS A 93 -8.55 -1.28 -11.90
C CYS A 93 -7.91 -2.66 -12.06
N VAL A 94 -8.67 -3.60 -12.63
CA VAL A 94 -8.23 -4.98 -12.88
C VAL A 94 -7.81 -5.22 -14.34
N ARG A 95 -7.52 -4.14 -15.09
CA ARG A 95 -7.14 -4.23 -16.50
C ARG A 95 -5.81 -4.97 -16.65
N GLN A 96 -5.79 -5.94 -17.55
CA GLN A 96 -4.58 -6.56 -18.07
C GLN A 96 -4.17 -5.85 -19.37
N PHE A 97 -3.00 -5.23 -19.36
CA PHE A 97 -2.37 -4.58 -20.51
C PHE A 97 -1.61 -5.62 -21.33
N THR A 98 -1.63 -5.45 -22.65
CA THR A 98 -0.89 -6.30 -23.58
C THR A 98 0.57 -5.84 -23.67
N ARG A 99 1.44 -6.67 -24.26
CA ARG A 99 2.80 -6.25 -24.62
C ARG A 99 2.85 -5.84 -26.09
N LEU A 100 3.71 -4.87 -26.41
CA LEU A 100 3.95 -4.47 -27.79
C LEU A 100 4.61 -5.64 -28.57
N PRO A 101 4.23 -5.88 -29.84
CA PRO A 101 4.81 -6.94 -30.66
C PRO A 101 6.33 -6.84 -30.72
N SER A 102 7.02 -7.98 -30.61
CA SER A 102 8.48 -8.08 -30.69
C SER A 102 9.26 -7.30 -29.62
N THR A 103 8.62 -6.87 -28.53
CA THR A 103 9.28 -6.22 -27.38
C THR A 103 8.75 -6.77 -26.05
N ASN A 104 9.45 -6.49 -24.95
CA ASN A 104 8.97 -6.75 -23.59
C ASN A 104 8.22 -5.56 -22.97
N GLN A 105 7.97 -4.49 -23.74
CA GLN A 105 7.30 -3.30 -23.23
C GLN A 105 5.79 -3.53 -23.15
N VAL A 106 5.20 -3.06 -22.06
CA VAL A 106 3.73 -3.09 -21.88
C VAL A 106 3.12 -1.94 -22.66
N ASP A 107 2.08 -2.26 -23.42
CA ASP A 107 1.26 -1.31 -24.15
C ASP A 107 0.18 -0.75 -23.22
N PHE A 108 0.42 0.45 -22.69
CA PHE A 108 -0.52 1.18 -21.86
C PHE A 108 -1.52 2.02 -22.68
N SER A 109 -1.62 1.83 -24.00
CA SER A 109 -2.62 2.51 -24.82
C SER A 109 -4.02 1.87 -24.68
N GLY A 110 -4.99 2.38 -25.44
CA GLY A 110 -6.33 1.77 -25.50
C GLY A 110 -7.19 1.99 -24.25
N PHE A 111 -7.03 3.14 -23.59
CA PHE A 111 -7.88 3.52 -22.47
C PHE A 111 -9.32 3.76 -22.90
N ASP A 112 -10.17 2.77 -22.69
CA ASP A 112 -11.61 2.90 -22.78
C ASP A 112 -12.23 2.86 -21.39
N TYR A 113 -12.47 4.05 -20.81
CA TYR A 113 -13.04 4.23 -19.49
C TYR A 113 -14.37 3.50 -19.30
N SER A 114 -15.15 3.31 -20.36
CA SER A 114 -16.45 2.63 -20.27
C SER A 114 -16.33 1.14 -19.92
N THR A 115 -15.17 0.54 -20.22
CA THR A 115 -14.86 -0.88 -19.97
C THR A 115 -14.10 -1.10 -18.66
N TRP A 116 -13.81 -0.03 -17.90
CA TRP A 116 -12.99 -0.15 -16.70
C TRP A 116 -13.74 -0.82 -15.55
N LYS A 117 -13.31 -2.04 -15.22
CA LYS A 117 -13.67 -2.68 -13.95
C LYS A 117 -12.75 -2.18 -12.83
N ILE A 118 -13.33 -1.46 -11.88
CA ILE A 118 -12.62 -0.99 -10.68
C ILE A 118 -12.27 -2.18 -9.80
N ARG A 119 -11.08 -2.14 -9.22
CA ARG A 119 -10.60 -3.16 -8.28
C ARG A 119 -11.33 -2.99 -6.95
N SER A 120 -11.95 -4.07 -6.46
CA SER A 120 -12.53 -4.10 -5.12
C SER A 120 -11.44 -4.30 -4.07
N GLY A 121 -11.51 -3.56 -2.96
CA GLY A 121 -10.63 -3.79 -1.81
C GLY A 121 -10.80 -5.17 -1.18
N LEU A 122 -12.02 -5.74 -1.23
CA LEU A 122 -12.29 -7.10 -0.76
C LEU A 122 -11.63 -8.14 -1.67
N GLU A 123 -11.86 -8.06 -2.99
CA GLU A 123 -11.24 -8.97 -3.96
C GLU A 123 -9.71 -8.89 -3.89
N ASN A 124 -9.16 -7.67 -3.76
CA ASN A 124 -7.72 -7.46 -3.64
C ASN A 124 -7.14 -8.15 -2.40
N ARG A 125 -7.82 -8.08 -1.25
CA ARG A 125 -7.40 -8.78 -0.03
C ARG A 125 -7.46 -10.30 -0.21
N LEU A 126 -8.51 -10.83 -0.82
CA LEU A 126 -8.62 -12.26 -1.11
C LEU A 126 -7.46 -12.74 -1.99
N HIS A 127 -7.15 -12.03 -3.08
CA HIS A 127 -6.02 -12.39 -3.95
C HIS A 127 -4.67 -12.31 -3.22
N ALA A 128 -4.49 -11.34 -2.31
CA ALA A 128 -3.28 -11.25 -1.50
C ALA A 128 -3.18 -12.40 -0.47
N GLU A 129 -4.30 -12.85 0.08
CA GLU A 129 -4.36 -14.01 0.98
C GLU A 129 -4.09 -15.33 0.25
N GLU A 130 -4.61 -15.48 -0.98
CA GLU A 130 -4.28 -16.59 -1.88
C GLU A 130 -2.79 -16.63 -2.19
N TRP A 131 -2.19 -15.48 -2.56
CA TRP A 131 -0.75 -15.37 -2.78
C TRP A 131 0.06 -15.76 -1.53
N LYS A 132 -0.39 -15.33 -0.34
CA LYS A 132 0.26 -15.69 0.92
C LYS A 132 0.20 -17.19 1.21
N SER A 133 -0.92 -17.81 0.88
CA SER A 133 -1.22 -19.22 1.15
C SER A 133 -0.60 -20.16 0.11
N ALA A 134 -0.23 -19.65 -1.07
CA ALA A 134 0.47 -20.39 -2.10
C ALA A 134 1.79 -20.98 -1.58
N SER A 135 2.01 -22.24 -1.91
CA SER A 135 3.09 -23.06 -1.35
C SER A 135 4.38 -22.97 -2.15
N THR A 136 4.28 -22.61 -3.44
CA THR A 136 5.44 -22.59 -4.34
C THR A 136 5.73 -21.18 -4.86
N PRO A 137 7.01 -20.83 -5.10
CA PRO A 137 7.36 -19.56 -5.75
C PRO A 137 6.71 -19.39 -7.12
N SER A 138 6.57 -20.47 -7.89
CA SER A 138 5.95 -20.44 -9.22
C SER A 138 4.46 -20.10 -9.15
N GLU A 139 3.74 -20.68 -8.19
CA GLU A 139 2.32 -20.37 -7.94
C GLU A 139 2.13 -18.91 -7.49
N ARG A 140 2.97 -18.43 -6.58
CA ARG A 140 2.99 -17.01 -6.18
C ARG A 140 3.22 -16.08 -7.35
N HIS A 141 4.17 -16.42 -8.22
CA HIS A 141 4.46 -15.63 -9.41
C HIS A 141 3.28 -15.61 -10.38
N GLN A 142 2.60 -16.75 -10.57
CA GLN A 142 1.42 -16.82 -11.41
C GLN A 142 0.28 -15.94 -10.86
N LEU A 143 -0.01 -16.06 -9.55
CA LEU A 143 -1.02 -15.23 -8.88
C LEU A 143 -0.68 -13.74 -8.94
N GLU A 144 0.60 -13.38 -8.82
CA GLU A 144 1.06 -12.01 -8.97
C GLU A 144 0.77 -11.46 -10.38
N ILE A 145 1.02 -12.24 -11.44
CA ILE A 145 0.75 -11.84 -12.83
C ILE A 145 -0.76 -11.66 -13.06
N GLU A 146 -1.55 -12.62 -12.58
CA GLU A 146 -3.00 -12.66 -12.79
C GLU A 146 -3.73 -11.55 -12.02
N ASN A 147 -3.37 -11.39 -10.75
CA ASN A 147 -4.12 -10.53 -9.82
C ASN A 147 -3.44 -9.18 -9.58
N GLY A 148 -2.15 -9.05 -9.88
CA GLY A 148 -1.39 -7.81 -9.74
C GLY A 148 -1.05 -7.43 -8.30
N VAL A 149 -1.16 -8.36 -7.34
CA VAL A 149 -0.96 -8.10 -5.90
C VAL A 149 -0.26 -9.28 -5.21
N GLN A 150 0.56 -8.96 -4.21
CA GLN A 150 1.17 -9.86 -3.25
C GLN A 150 0.71 -9.53 -1.82
N TRP A 151 1.14 -10.29 -0.81
CA TRP A 151 0.74 -10.05 0.58
C TRP A 151 1.52 -8.91 1.25
N SER A 152 0.83 -7.83 1.60
CA SER A 152 1.33 -6.76 2.51
C SER A 152 0.86 -6.96 3.95
N GLN A 153 1.68 -6.60 4.94
CA GLN A 153 1.25 -6.45 6.33
C GLN A 153 0.05 -5.51 6.47
N LEU A 154 -0.08 -4.51 5.60
CA LEU A 154 -1.23 -3.59 5.62
C LEU A 154 -2.57 -4.30 5.35
N HIS A 155 -2.59 -5.47 4.70
CA HIS A 155 -3.81 -6.26 4.51
C HIS A 155 -4.41 -6.73 5.83
N ARG A 156 -3.62 -6.82 6.90
CA ARG A 156 -4.10 -7.16 8.25
C ARG A 156 -5.02 -6.09 8.84
N LEU A 157 -4.90 -4.85 8.38
CA LEU A 157 -5.77 -3.75 8.80
C LEU A 157 -7.14 -3.92 8.13
N GLY A 158 -8.03 -4.71 8.74
CA GLY A 158 -9.34 -5.03 8.17
C GLY A 158 -10.18 -3.81 7.78
N TYR A 159 -9.99 -2.70 8.50
CA TYR A 159 -10.65 -1.40 8.27
C TYR A 159 -10.04 -0.57 7.14
N PHE A 160 -8.84 -0.92 6.65
CA PHE A 160 -8.10 -0.14 5.67
C PHE A 160 -8.22 -0.77 4.28
N ASP A 161 -8.72 0.01 3.32
CA ASP A 161 -8.81 -0.39 1.92
C ASP A 161 -7.57 0.13 1.18
N LEU A 162 -6.66 -0.78 0.82
CA LEU A 162 -5.42 -0.43 0.11
C LEU A 162 -5.70 0.21 -1.26
N ILE A 163 -6.80 -0.15 -1.93
CA ILE A 163 -7.12 0.44 -3.23
C ILE A 163 -7.41 1.93 -3.05
N ARG A 164 -8.11 2.28 -1.98
CA ARG A 164 -8.55 3.65 -1.72
C ARG A 164 -7.53 4.47 -0.94
N GLY A 165 -6.83 3.83 -0.01
CA GLY A 165 -5.90 4.44 0.93
C GLY A 165 -4.52 4.78 0.35
N MET A 166 -4.13 4.21 -0.79
CA MET A 166 -2.93 4.62 -1.51
C MET A 166 -3.20 5.89 -2.33
N ILE A 167 -2.58 7.00 -1.94
CA ILE A 167 -2.71 8.26 -2.69
C ILE A 167 -1.74 8.24 -3.87
N ILE A 168 -2.25 8.59 -5.04
CA ILE A 168 -1.41 8.85 -6.20
C ILE A 168 -0.74 10.20 -5.95
N ASP A 169 0.58 10.22 -5.79
CA ASP A 169 1.33 11.47 -5.73
C ASP A 169 1.30 12.15 -7.11
N PRO A 170 0.53 13.24 -7.29
CA PRO A 170 0.47 13.92 -8.57
C PRO A 170 1.77 14.68 -8.87
N MET A 171 2.60 14.97 -7.85
CA MET A 171 3.81 15.77 -8.03
C MET A 171 4.81 15.07 -8.95
N HIS A 172 5.08 13.78 -8.70
CA HIS A 172 5.99 13.01 -9.54
C HIS A 172 5.40 12.74 -10.93
N ASN A 173 4.10 12.44 -11.01
CA ASN A 173 3.43 12.13 -12.29
C ASN A 173 3.26 13.34 -13.22
N LEU A 174 3.14 14.55 -12.68
CA LEU A 174 2.86 15.75 -13.49
C LEU A 174 4.07 16.65 -13.67
N PHE A 175 5.00 16.70 -12.70
CA PHE A 175 6.09 17.67 -12.72
C PHE A 175 7.48 17.06 -12.91
N LEU A 176 7.65 15.75 -12.71
CA LEU A 176 8.98 15.11 -12.76
C LEU A 176 9.12 14.00 -13.81
N GLY A 177 8.02 13.51 -14.40
CA GLY A 177 8.01 12.64 -15.58
C GLY A 177 8.35 11.19 -15.30
#